data_AF-A0A7C3IQ22-F1
#
_entry.id   AF-A0A7C3IQ22-F1
#
_cell.length_a   1.000
_cell.length_b   1.000
_cell.length_c   1.000
_cell.angle_alpha   90.00
_cell.angle_beta   90.00
_cell.angle_gamma   90.00
#
_symmetry.space_group_name_H-M   'P 1'
#
loop_
_entity.id
_entity.type
_entity.pdbx_description
1 polymer ?
#
loop_
_entity_poly.entity_id
_entity_poly.type
_entity_poly.pdbx_seq_one_letter_code
_entity_poly.pdbx_strand_id
1 'polypeptide(L)' 'MDKRFGILQGQSRRFRDVEQRILQLRYGGWSRCRSYREVGALLGLSPIEVRRLERTALERLRHVGSPQLVWDEA' A
#
# COMPACT_ATOMS: atom_id res chain seq x y z
N MET A 1 -1.56 19.99 25.87
CA MET A 1 -1.84 19.41 24.55
C MET A 1 -0.53 18.93 23.93
N ASP A 2 -0.30 17.62 23.96
CA ASP A 2 0.95 16.99 23.53
C ASP A 2 1.04 16.95 21.99
N LYS A 3 2.01 17.68 21.42
CA LYS A 3 2.21 17.82 19.95
C LYS A 3 2.68 16.52 19.26
N ARG A 4 2.87 15.43 20.00
CA ARG A 4 3.40 14.14 19.51
C ARG A 4 2.38 13.32 18.71
N PHE A 5 1.08 13.51 18.96
CA PHE A 5 0.02 12.74 18.27
C PHE A 5 -0.24 13.18 16.83
N GLY A 6 0.06 14.43 16.46
CA GLY A 6 -0.19 14.96 15.11
C GLY A 6 0.73 14.39 14.03
N ILE A 7 1.98 14.05 14.39
CA ILE A 7 2.98 13.55 13.43
C ILE A 7 2.74 12.08 13.08
N LEU A 8 2.30 11.28 14.06
CA LEU A 8 2.08 9.84 13.90
C LEU A 8 0.86 9.52 13.01
N GLN A 9 -0.17 10.39 13.02
CA GLN A 9 -1.33 10.22 12.14
C GLN A 9 -1.01 10.49 10.66
N GLY A 10 -0.15 11.46 10.37
CA GLY A 10 0.26 11.79 9.00
C GLY A 10 1.13 10.69 8.35
N GLN A 11 2.03 10.09 9.12
CA GLN A 11 2.84 8.96 8.62
C GLN A 11 1.99 7.72 8.39
N SER A 12 1.08 7.41 9.31
CA SER A 12 0.19 6.24 9.21
C SER A 12 -0.75 6.30 7.99
N ARG A 13 -1.16 7.51 7.58
CA ARG A 13 -1.91 7.73 6.33
C ARG A 13 -1.02 7.47 5.11
N ARG A 14 0.17 8.09 5.05
CA ARG A 14 1.12 7.87 3.95
C ARG A 14 1.52 6.40 3.77
N PHE A 15 1.70 5.65 4.87
CA PHE A 15 2.00 4.22 4.78
C PHE A 15 0.83 3.42 4.21
N ARG A 16 -0.41 3.77 4.57
CA ARG A 16 -1.61 3.16 3.97
C ARG A 16 -1.72 3.46 2.47
N ASP A 17 -1.39 4.67 2.06
CA ASP A 17 -1.43 5.07 0.65
C ASP A 17 -0.42 4.26 -0.19
N VAL A 18 0.79 4.04 0.34
CA VAL A 18 1.81 3.21 -0.31
C VAL A 18 1.40 1.74 -0.39
N GLU A 19 0.88 1.18 0.72
CA GLU A 19 0.39 -0.20 0.75
C GLU A 19 -0.76 -0.43 -0.25
N GLN A 20 -1.75 0.47 -0.29
CA GLN A 20 -2.85 0.41 -1.25
C GLN A 20 -2.35 0.53 -2.69
N ARG A 21 -1.38 1.41 -2.95
CA ARG A 21 -0.78 1.57 -4.28
C ARG A 21 -0.01 0.33 -4.72
N ILE A 22 0.72 -0.31 -3.81
CA ILE A 22 1.39 -1.59 -4.07
C ILE A 22 0.36 -2.65 -4.46
N LEU A 23 -0.74 -2.77 -3.71
CA LEU A 23 -1.80 -3.74 -4.04
C LEU A 23 -2.45 -3.45 -5.40
N GLN A 24 -2.77 -2.19 -5.71
CA GLN A 24 -3.32 -1.80 -7.02
C GLN A 24 -2.39 -2.16 -8.18
N LEU A 25 -1.08 -1.94 -8.03
CA LEU A 25 -0.09 -2.24 -9.07
C LEU A 25 0.21 -3.75 -9.19
N ARG A 26 0.18 -4.48 -8.07
CA ARG A 26 0.48 -5.92 -8.01
C ARG A 26 -0.68 -6.79 -8.48
N TYR A 27 -1.90 -6.39 -8.15
CA TYR A 27 -3.11 -7.16 -8.43
C TYR A 27 -3.97 -6.55 -9.53
N GLY A 28 -3.61 -5.37 -10.03
CA GLY A 28 -4.16 -4.77 -11.23
C GLY A 28 -5.61 -4.32 -11.06
N GLY A 29 -5.83 -3.01 -11.02
CA GLY A 29 -7.04 -2.47 -11.64
C GLY A 29 -6.90 -2.65 -13.15
N TRP A 30 -7.44 -3.75 -13.69
CA TRP A 30 -7.76 -4.01 -15.10
C TRP A 30 -6.63 -3.99 -16.16
N SER A 31 -5.43 -3.46 -15.90
CA SER A 31 -4.45 -3.17 -16.97
C SER A 31 -3.19 -4.06 -17.04
N ARG A 32 -2.89 -4.88 -16.02
CA ARG A 32 -1.86 -5.94 -15.92
C ARG A 32 -1.15 -5.93 -14.56
N CYS A 33 -0.93 -7.12 -13.99
CA CYS A 33 -0.14 -7.28 -12.77
C CYS A 33 1.34 -6.95 -13.01
N ARG A 34 1.93 -6.11 -12.15
CA ARG A 34 3.35 -5.74 -12.20
C ARG A 34 4.18 -6.60 -11.25
N SER A 35 5.43 -6.88 -11.61
CA SER A 35 6.43 -7.53 -10.74
C SER A 35 6.89 -6.60 -9.62
N TYR A 36 7.50 -7.15 -8.56
CA TYR A 36 8.07 -6.33 -7.47
C TYR A 36 9.12 -5.33 -7.95
N ARG A 37 9.87 -5.67 -9.00
CA ARG A 37 10.86 -4.76 -9.61
C ARG A 37 10.19 -3.57 -10.28
N GLU A 38 9.15 -3.81 -11.06
CA GLU A 38 8.40 -2.75 -11.74
C GLU A 38 7.67 -1.85 -10.73
N VAL A 39 7.05 -2.43 -9.70
CA VAL A 39 6.40 -1.67 -8.64
C VAL A 39 7.41 -0.85 -7.85
N GLY A 40 8.57 -1.43 -7.52
CA GLY A 40 9.64 -0.73 -6.82
C GLY A 40 10.17 0.47 -7.61
N ALA A 41 10.38 0.28 -8.93
CA ALA A 41 10.80 1.36 -9.82
C ALA A 41 9.79 2.53 -9.87
N LEU A 42 8.48 2.23 -9.84
CA LEU A 42 7.44 3.27 -9.84
C LEU A 42 7.30 4.03 -8.52
N LEU A 43 7.63 3.39 -7.39
CA LEU A 43 7.43 3.94 -6.05
C LEU A 43 8.73 4.40 -5.38
N GLY A 44 9.88 4.24 -6.03
CA GLY A 44 11.19 4.54 -5.45
C GLY A 44 11.59 3.58 -4.32
N LEU A 45 11.18 2.31 -4.41
CA LEU A 45 11.40 1.28 -3.39
C LEU A 45 12.22 0.12 -3.94
N SER A 46 12.95 -0.58 -3.06
CA SER A 46 13.56 -1.85 -3.45
C SER A 46 12.51 -2.96 -3.63
N PRO A 47 12.75 -3.97 -4.47
CA PRO A 47 11.82 -5.10 -4.63
C PRO A 47 11.53 -5.84 -3.33
N ILE A 48 12.50 -5.87 -2.40
CA ILE A 48 12.37 -6.50 -1.08
C ILE A 48 11.41 -5.70 -0.20
N GLU A 49 11.53 -4.38 -0.20
CA GLU A 49 10.61 -3.50 0.53
C GLU A 49 9.19 -3.60 0.00
N VAL A 50 9.01 -3.65 -1.33
CA VAL A 50 7.69 -3.86 -1.94
C VAL A 50 7.06 -5.17 -1.44
N ARG A 51 7.82 -6.28 -1.44
CA ARG A 51 7.34 -7.57 -0.93
C ARG A 51 6.97 -7.50 0.56
N ARG A 52 7.76 -6.79 1.38
CA ARG A 52 7.47 -6.64 2.81
C ARG A 52 6.17 -5.88 3.03
N LEU A 53 6.00 -4.76 2.32
CA LEU A 53 4.81 -3.91 2.42
C LEU A 53 3.56 -4.61 1.87
N GLU A 54 3.66 -5.33 0.76
CA GLU A 54 2.57 -6.16 0.23
C GLU A 54 2.08 -7.16 1.27
N ARG A 55 3.00 -7.90 1.90
CA ARG A 55 2.65 -8.88 2.94
C ARG A 55 1.93 -8.21 4.11
N THR A 56 2.45 -7.10 4.62
CA THR A 56 1.81 -6.35 5.72
C THR A 56 0.41 -5.86 5.33
N ALA A 57 0.26 -5.36 4.10
CA ALA A 57 -1.04 -4.91 3.59
C ALA A 57 -2.06 -6.07 3.53
N LEU A 58 -1.66 -7.23 3.01
CA LEU A 58 -2.51 -8.42 2.93
C LEU A 58 -2.87 -8.96 4.32
N GLU A 59 -1.93 -9.00 5.26
CA GLU A 59 -2.18 -9.39 6.66
C GLU A 59 -3.23 -8.46 7.29
N ARG A 60 -3.13 -7.15 7.06
CA ARG A 60 -4.15 -6.18 7.52
C ARG A 60 -5.52 -6.43 6.90
N LEU A 61 -5.59 -6.70 5.59
CA LEU A 61 -6.86 -7.02 4.92
C LEU A 61 -7.53 -8.27 5.50
N ARG A 62 -6.73 -9.29 5.85
CA ARG A 62 -7.23 -10.53 6.46
C ARG A 62 -7.77 -10.32 7.88
N HIS A 63 -7.16 -9.44 8.66
CA HIS A 63 -7.56 -9.19 10.06
C HIS A 63 -8.73 -8.21 10.20
N VAL A 64 -8.89 -7.27 9.26
CA VAL A 64 -9.93 -6.22 9.36
C VAL A 64 -11.27 -6.67 8.73
N GLY A 65 -11.29 -7.74 7.95
CA GLY A 65 -12.49 -8.13 7.18
C GLY A 65 -12.75 -7.08 6.11
N SER A 66 -11.99 -7.13 5.02
CA SER A 66 -12.11 -6.29 3.81
C SER A 66 -12.44 -4.81 4.09
N PRO A 67 -11.47 -3.98 4.53
CA PRO A 67 -11.64 -2.54 4.41
C PRO A 67 -11.86 -2.25 2.92
N GLN A 68 -12.94 -1.53 2.61
CA GLN A 68 -13.35 -1.20 1.25
C GLN A 68 -12.15 -0.65 0.47
N LEU A 69 -11.55 -1.52 -0.35
CA LEU A 69 -10.58 -1.13 -1.35
C LEU A 69 -11.38 -0.32 -2.36
N VAL A 70 -11.29 1.01 -2.28
CA VAL A 70 -11.88 1.89 -3.27
C VAL A 70 -11.01 1.76 -4.51
N TRP A 71 -11.58 1.14 -5.53
CA TRP A 71 -11.05 1.13 -6.89
C TRP A 71 -11.65 2.36 -7.55
N ASP A 72 -10.84 3.40 -7.78
CA ASP A 72 -11.30 4.52 -8.60
C ASP A 72 -11.50 3.99 -10.02
N GLU A 73 -12.76 3.90 -10.44
CA GLU A 73 -13.14 3.65 -11.83
C GLU A 73 -12.82 4.92 -12.64
N ALA A 74 -11.89 4.78 -13.60
CA ALA A 74 -11.58 5.80 -14.60
C ALA A 74 -12.10 5.36 -15.96
#